data_AF-E6MQR3-F1
#
_entry.id   AF-E6MQR3-F1
#
_cell.length_a   1.000
_cell.length_b   1.000
_cell.length_c   1.000
_cell.angle_alpha   90.00
_cell.angle_beta   90.00
_cell.angle_gamma   90.00
#
_symmetry.space_group_name_H-M   'P 1'
#
loop_
_entity.id
_entity.type
_entity.pdbx_description
1 polymer ?
#
loop_
_entity_poly.entity_id
_entity_poly.type
_entity_poly.pdbx_seq_one_letter_code
_entity_poly.pdbx_strand_id
1 'polypeptide(L)'
;MRTLYRFTKQIKNMEKTIEERVYELEQLLFINKNVLSFDEASKFLNLSKSYLYKLTSGNLIPHYKPQGKMLYFKKAELEAWLRQNPIKTSAQIAQEAQRYIMGSKPLMQK
;
A
#
# COMPACT_ATOMS: atom_id res chain seq x y z
N MET A 1 23.32 -0.55 27.18
CA MET A 1 22.28 0.08 26.32
C MET A 1 21.16 -0.88 25.89
N ARG A 2 21.43 -2.05 25.29
CA ARG A 2 20.38 -2.98 24.82
C ARG A 2 19.52 -3.61 25.93
N THR A 3 20.10 -3.90 27.10
CA THR A 3 19.42 -4.55 28.23
C THR A 3 18.41 -3.60 28.91
N LEU A 4 18.80 -2.34 29.11
CA LEU A 4 17.92 -1.29 29.65
C LEU A 4 16.73 -1.03 28.74
N TYR A 5 16.95 -0.94 27.43
CA TYR A 5 15.86 -0.80 26.45
C TYR A 5 14.87 -1.98 26.50
N ARG A 6 15.38 -3.21 26.66
CA ARG A 6 14.55 -4.41 26.72
C ARG A 6 13.71 -4.44 28.00
N PHE A 7 14.29 -4.03 29.14
CA PHE A 7 13.60 -3.90 30.42
C PHE A 7 12.53 -2.79 30.39
N THR A 8 12.86 -1.60 29.92
CA THR A 8 11.89 -0.49 29.82
C THR A 8 10.76 -0.80 28.86
N LYS A 9 11.05 -1.50 27.75
CA LYS A 9 10.02 -2.00 26.83
C LYS A 9 9.09 -3.02 27.50
N GLN A 10 9.63 -3.87 28.37
CA GLN A 10 8.85 -4.89 29.08
C GLN A 10 7.94 -4.28 30.16
N ILE A 11 8.44 -3.31 30.93
CA ILE A 11 7.64 -2.54 31.89
C ILE A 11 6.49 -1.81 31.16
N LYS A 12 6.81 -1.10 30.07
CA LYS A 12 5.79 -0.39 29.27
C LYS A 12 4.75 -1.33 28.66
N ASN A 13 5.10 -2.59 28.39
CA ASN A 13 4.15 -3.58 27.89
C ASN A 13 3.25 -4.17 29.00
N MET A 14 3.71 -4.13 30.26
CA MET A 14 2.95 -4.58 31.44
C MET A 14 1.99 -3.50 31.96
N GLU A 15 2.27 -2.22 31.73
CA GLU A 15 1.39 -1.09 32.10
C GLU A 15 0.20 -0.90 31.14
N LYS A 16 0.18 -1.61 30.00
CA LYS A 16 -0.89 -1.47 29.02
C LYS A 16 -2.22 -1.95 29.59
N THR A 17 -3.26 -1.15 29.37
CA THR A 17 -4.62 -1.56 29.72
C THR A 17 -5.09 -2.67 28.79
N ILE A 18 -6.18 -3.35 29.18
CA ILE A 18 -6.77 -4.39 28.34
C ILE A 18 -7.29 -3.79 27.03
N GLU A 19 -7.86 -2.59 27.08
CA GLU A 19 -8.38 -1.87 25.93
C GLU A 19 -7.28 -1.56 24.91
N GLU A 20 -6.12 -1.10 25.35
CA GLU A 20 -4.96 -0.85 24.48
C GLU A 20 -4.47 -2.12 23.81
N ARG A 21 -4.41 -3.23 24.55
CA ARG A 21 -3.98 -4.53 24.03
C ARG A 21 -4.99 -5.10 23.03
N VAL A 22 -6.29 -4.95 23.29
CA VAL A 22 -7.35 -5.35 22.35
C VAL A 22 -7.27 -4.53 21.07
N TYR A 23 -7.11 -3.21 21.18
CA TYR A 23 -6.95 -2.35 20.02
C TYR A 23 -5.73 -2.74 19.17
N GLU A 24 -4.58 -3.00 19.79
CA GLU A 24 -3.38 -3.49 19.08
C GLU A 24 -3.64 -4.83 18.37
N LEU A 25 -4.37 -5.76 18.99
CA LEU A 25 -4.74 -7.04 18.38
C LEU A 25 -5.67 -6.84 17.17
N GLU A 26 -6.66 -5.96 17.26
CA GLU A 26 -7.54 -5.62 16.14
C GLU A 26 -6.75 -5.04 14.96
N GLN A 27 -5.77 -4.17 15.23
CA GLN A 27 -4.88 -3.63 14.19
C GLN A 27 -4.01 -4.73 13.57
N LEU A 28 -3.43 -5.63 14.37
CA LEU A 28 -2.63 -6.75 13.88
C LEU A 28 -3.47 -7.71 13.03
N LEU A 29 -4.71 -7.99 13.43
CA LEU A 29 -5.63 -8.84 12.68
C LEU A 29 -5.96 -8.22 11.32
N PHE A 30 -6.23 -6.91 11.29
CA PHE A 30 -6.45 -6.16 10.05
C PHE A 30 -5.25 -6.24 9.11
N ILE A 31 -4.02 -6.07 9.61
CA ILE A 31 -2.79 -6.14 8.81
C ILE A 31 -2.61 -7.53 8.18
N ASN A 32 -2.97 -8.60 8.88
CA ASN A 32 -2.78 -9.98 8.41
C ASN A 32 -3.89 -10.49 7.48
N LYS A 33 -4.96 -9.72 7.28
CA LYS A 33 -6.08 -10.15 6.45
C LYS A 33 -5.71 -10.12 4.96
N ASN A 34 -5.91 -11.23 4.26
CA ASN A 34 -5.62 -11.34 2.82
C ASN A 34 -6.72 -10.77 1.93
N VAL A 35 -7.96 -10.76 2.43
CA VAL A 35 -9.15 -10.28 1.70
C VAL A 35 -9.83 -9.20 2.53
N LEU A 36 -9.96 -8.01 1.95
CA LEU A 36 -10.55 -6.84 2.58
C LEU A 36 -11.99 -6.67 2.08
N SER A 37 -12.88 -6.25 2.98
CA SER A 37 -14.18 -5.68 2.64
C SER A 37 -14.03 -4.29 2.03
N PHE A 38 -15.12 -3.70 1.55
CA PHE A 38 -15.10 -2.33 1.03
C PHE A 38 -14.62 -1.29 2.07
N ASP A 39 -15.10 -1.38 3.30
CA ASP A 39 -14.69 -0.45 4.37
C ASP A 39 -13.22 -0.63 4.76
N GLU A 40 -12.77 -1.88 4.80
CA GLU A 40 -11.38 -2.22 5.08
C GLU A 40 -10.45 -1.73 3.96
N ALA A 41 -10.84 -1.90 2.69
CA ALA A 41 -10.08 -1.42 1.54
C ALA A 41 -10.01 0.11 1.50
N SER A 42 -11.11 0.80 1.83
CA SER A 42 -11.14 2.27 1.95
C SER A 42 -10.12 2.76 2.99
N LYS A 43 -10.06 2.10 4.15
CA LYS A 43 -9.06 2.39 5.20
C LYS A 43 -7.63 2.04 4.75
N PHE A 44 -7.44 0.86 4.14
CA PHE A 44 -6.13 0.39 3.70
C PHE A 44 -5.49 1.29 2.65
N LEU A 45 -6.29 1.74 1.67
CA LEU A 45 -5.83 2.63 0.59
C LEU A 45 -5.80 4.11 1.01
N ASN A 46 -6.32 4.42 2.21
CA ASN A 46 -6.55 5.78 2.67
C ASN A 46 -7.38 6.63 1.67
N LEU A 47 -8.43 6.02 1.11
CA LEU A 47 -9.34 6.64 0.14
C LEU A 47 -10.71 6.83 0.76
N SER A 48 -11.39 7.92 0.41
CA SER A 48 -12.80 8.09 0.78
C SER A 48 -13.65 6.99 0.13
N LYS A 49 -14.72 6.56 0.82
CA LYS A 49 -15.65 5.54 0.31
C LYS A 49 -16.22 5.92 -1.05
N SER A 50 -16.61 7.18 -1.24
CA SER A 50 -17.14 7.66 -2.52
C SER A 50 -16.13 7.55 -3.65
N TYR A 51 -14.85 7.85 -3.37
CA TYR A 51 -13.80 7.72 -4.38
C TYR A 51 -13.48 6.25 -4.68
N LEU A 52 -13.40 5.39 -3.66
CA LEU A 52 -13.24 3.95 -3.87
C LEU A 52 -14.41 3.38 -4.69
N TYR A 53 -15.64 3.83 -4.42
CA TYR A 53 -16.81 3.43 -5.19
C TYR A 53 -16.67 3.83 -6.66
N LYS A 54 -16.27 5.08 -6.94
CA LYS A 54 -15.98 5.57 -8.31
C LYS A 54 -14.94 4.70 -9.02
N LEU A 55 -13.87 4.30 -8.33
CA LEU A 55 -12.86 3.40 -8.89
C LEU A 55 -13.43 2.01 -9.20
N THR A 56 -14.22 1.44 -8.28
CA THR A 56 -14.84 0.12 -8.50
C THR A 56 -15.86 0.13 -9.63
N SER A 57 -16.73 1.14 -9.70
CA SER A 57 -17.75 1.25 -10.75
C SER A 57 -17.13 1.52 -12.12
N GLY A 58 -15.96 2.16 -12.17
CA GLY A 58 -15.19 2.39 -13.39
C GLY A 58 -14.24 1.25 -13.76
N ASN A 59 -14.23 0.13 -13.02
CA ASN A 59 -13.26 -0.96 -13.20
C ASN A 59 -11.79 -0.50 -13.17
N LEU A 60 -11.49 0.57 -12.42
CA LEU A 60 -10.16 1.19 -12.33
C LEU A 60 -9.28 0.59 -11.22
N ILE A 61 -9.88 -0.23 -10.35
CA ILE A 61 -9.19 -0.89 -9.23
C ILE A 61 -9.56 -2.38 -9.21
N PRO A 62 -8.59 -3.28 -8.94
CA PRO A 62 -8.85 -4.72 -8.81
C PRO A 62 -9.85 -4.99 -7.69
N HIS A 63 -10.94 -5.68 -7.99
CA HIS A 63 -11.98 -6.02 -7.03
C HIS A 63 -12.73 -7.29 -7.44
N TYR A 64 -13.42 -7.90 -6.47
CA TYR A 64 -14.18 -9.12 -6.63
C TYR A 64 -15.63 -8.91 -6.18
N LYS A 65 -16.57 -9.56 -6.88
CA LYS A 65 -18.01 -9.44 -6.63
C LYS A 65 -18.73 -10.80 -6.70
N PRO A 66 -18.40 -11.77 -5.82
CA PRO A 66 -18.83 -13.18 -5.94
C PRO A 66 -20.35 -13.37 -5.98
N GLN A 67 -21.11 -12.51 -5.29
CA GLN A 67 -22.58 -12.56 -5.24
C GLN A 67 -23.24 -11.32 -5.85
N GLY A 68 -22.52 -10.52 -6.63
CA GLY A 68 -23.12 -9.36 -7.31
C GLY A 68 -23.53 -8.17 -6.43
N LYS A 69 -23.49 -8.28 -5.08
CA LYS A 69 -23.84 -7.19 -4.15
C LYS A 69 -22.65 -6.63 -3.40
N MET A 70 -21.82 -7.51 -2.82
CA MET A 70 -20.69 -7.13 -1.96
C MET A 70 -19.38 -7.07 -2.75
N LEU A 71 -18.55 -6.08 -2.42
CA LEU A 71 -17.21 -5.90 -2.97
C LEU A 71 -16.15 -6.43 -2.00
N TYR A 72 -15.20 -7.17 -2.55
CA TYR A 72 -14.03 -7.70 -1.84
C TYR A 72 -12.76 -7.40 -2.60
N PHE A 73 -11.65 -7.28 -1.88
CA PHE A 73 -10.37 -6.88 -2.43
C PHE A 73 -9.28 -7.81 -1.93
N LYS A 74 -8.43 -8.33 -2.82
CA LYS A 74 -7.24 -9.06 -2.40
C LYS A 74 -6.14 -8.07 -2.08
N LYS A 75 -5.59 -8.12 -0.86
CA LYS A 75 -4.60 -7.15 -0.39
C LYS A 75 -3.38 -7.05 -1.31
N ALA A 76 -2.85 -8.19 -1.75
CA ALA A 76 -1.69 -8.24 -2.65
C ALA A 76 -1.95 -7.54 -4.01
N GLU A 77 -3.19 -7.57 -4.52
CA GLU A 77 -3.54 -6.89 -5.77
C GLU A 77 -3.65 -5.39 -5.57
N LEU A 78 -4.16 -4.95 -4.42
CA LEU A 78 -4.15 -3.53 -4.04
C LEU A 78 -2.72 -3.00 -3.91
N GLU A 79 -1.82 -3.76 -3.28
CA GLU A 79 -0.40 -3.42 -3.17
C GLU A 79 0.31 -3.38 -4.53
N ALA A 80 -0.08 -4.24 -5.48
CA ALA A 80 0.42 -4.19 -6.84
C ALA A 80 -0.12 -2.96 -7.60
N TRP A 81 -1.42 -2.68 -7.46
CA TRP A 81 -2.07 -1.52 -8.05
C TRP A 81 -1.46 -0.20 -7.59
N LEU A 82 -1.13 -0.07 -6.30
CA LEU A 82 -0.43 1.10 -5.75
C LEU A 82 0.96 1.35 -6.37
N ARG A 83 1.58 0.31 -6.94
CA ARG A 83 2.93 0.37 -7.54
C ARG A 83 2.93 0.47 -9.06
N GLN A 84 1.76 0.55 -9.70
CA GLN A 84 1.63 0.42 -11.15
C GLN A 84 2.33 1.55 -11.94
N ASN A 85 2.36 2.77 -11.41
CA ASN A 85 2.87 3.96 -12.10
C ASN A 85 4.00 4.62 -11.31
N PRO A 86 5.21 4.02 -11.26
CA PRO A 86 6.34 4.63 -10.59
C PRO A 86 6.78 5.91 -11.32
N ILE A 87 6.96 7.00 -10.57
CA ILE A 87 7.52 8.25 -11.11
C ILE A 87 9.04 8.16 -11.03
N LYS A 88 9.72 8.29 -12.17
CA LYS A 88 11.18 8.30 -12.24
C LYS A 88 11.73 9.54 -11.54
N THR A 89 12.83 9.39 -10.83
CA THR A 89 13.54 10.53 -10.23
C THR A 89 14.31 11.31 -11.30
N SER A 90 14.63 12.58 -11.02
CA SER A 90 15.45 13.41 -11.91
C SER A 90 16.80 12.75 -12.24
N ALA A 91 17.43 12.09 -11.27
CA ALA A 91 18.67 11.34 -11.47
C ALA A 91 18.50 10.15 -12.41
N GLN A 92 17.40 9.39 -12.28
CA GLN A 92 17.10 8.27 -13.18
C GLN A 92 16.87 8.75 -14.62
N ILE A 93 16.13 9.86 -14.77
CA ILE A 93 15.90 10.49 -16.07
C ILE A 93 17.22 10.96 -16.69
N ALA A 94 18.07 11.64 -15.91
CA ALA A 94 19.38 12.12 -16.36
C ALA A 94 20.30 10.97 -16.76
N GLN A 95 20.33 9.89 -15.98
CA GLN A 95 21.12 8.69 -16.29
C GLN A 95 20.64 8.02 -17.58
N GLU A 96 19.33 7.94 -17.80
CA GLU A 96 18.76 7.39 -19.03
C GLU A 96 19.09 8.25 -20.25
N ALA A 97 19.02 9.59 -20.11
CA ALA A 97 19.44 10.52 -21.15
C ALA A 97 20.94 10.39 -21.47
N GLN A 98 21.79 10.27 -20.44
CA GLN A 98 23.23 10.01 -20.62
C GLN A 98 23.47 8.69 -21.34
N ARG A 99 22.81 7.59 -20.92
CA ARG A 99 22.92 6.28 -21.60
C ARG A 99 22.49 6.36 -23.05
N TYR A 100 21.42 7.10 -23.34
CA TYR A 100 20.95 7.31 -24.71
C TYR A 100 21.99 8.03 -25.57
N ILE A 101 22.61 9.11 -25.06
CA ILE A 101 23.68 9.85 -25.74
C ILE A 101 24.93 8.96 -25.96
N MET A 102 25.28 8.13 -24.98
CA MET A 102 26.45 7.25 -25.04
C MET A 102 26.23 5.99 -25.91
N GLY A 103 24.98 5.56 -26.10
CA GLY A 103 24.62 4.28 -26.72
C GLY A 103 24.28 4.31 -28.22
N SER A 104 24.01 5.47 -28.83
CA SER A 104 23.58 5.56 -30.24
C SER A 104 24.10 6.81 -30.95
N LYS A 105 24.66 6.59 -32.16
CA LYS A 105 25.02 7.61 -33.18
C LYS A 105 23.86 8.60 -33.44
N PRO A 106 24.16 9.86 -33.81
CA PRO A 106 23.16 10.93 -33.88
C PRO A 106 22.12 10.69 -34.99
N LEU A 107 20.89 11.15 -34.73
CA LEU A 107 19.77 11.19 -35.68
C LEU A 107 20.19 11.91 -36.97
N MET A 108 20.02 11.24 -38.11
CA MET A 108 19.93 11.92 -39.40
C MET A 108 18.76 12.90 -39.34
N GLN A 109 19.07 14.20 -39.37
CA GLN A 109 18.08 15.25 -39.59
C GLN A 109 17.67 15.20 -41.07
N LYS A 110 16.36 15.20 -41.35
CA LYS A 110 15.79 15.51 -42.66
C LYS A 110 15.37 16.97 -42.67
#